data_AF-A0A851HC10-F1
#
_entry.id   AF-A0A851HC10-F1
#
_cell.length_a   1.000
_cell.length_b   1.000
_cell.length_c   1.000
_cell.angle_alpha   90.00
_cell.angle_beta   90.00
_cell.angle_gamma   90.00
#
_symmetry.space_group_name_H-M   'P 1'
#
loop_
_entity.id
_entity.type
_entity.pdbx_description
1 polymer ?
#
loop_
_entity_poly.entity_id
_entity_poly.type
_entity_poly.pdbx_seq_one_letter_code
_entity_poly.pdbx_strand_id
1 'polypeptide(L)'
;MEVAEVTRLHNVERQYGQLQRDAEKQQVRLTQRDTKIRRLEHALKTSDQKVEAAASEQAGRTHAVRQQLAVANSEVAELKRNWTARSAAEDTTGQETGQLREQLATLTGRYNDLAAKYRDLATSAERAANERKQLQGLVRQWDAMCVRLYKATGGRPRKESDKKILATWRQFRKAVRL
;
A
#
# COMPACT_ATOMS: atom_id res chain seq x y z
N MET A 1 -90.76 -17.72 86.82
CA MET A 1 -89.37 -17.98 86.38
C MET A 1 -89.31 -18.63 85.00
N GLU A 2 -90.23 -19.56 84.70
CA GLU A 2 -90.26 -20.31 83.43
C GLU A 2 -90.35 -19.45 82.15
N VAL A 3 -91.09 -18.34 82.16
CA VAL A 3 -91.21 -17.43 80.99
C VAL A 3 -89.87 -16.75 80.63
N ALA A 4 -89.04 -16.45 81.63
CA ALA A 4 -87.73 -15.83 81.42
C ALA A 4 -86.72 -16.80 80.81
N GLU A 5 -86.78 -18.08 81.20
CA GLU A 5 -85.95 -19.14 80.65
C GLU A 5 -86.34 -19.50 79.21
N VAL A 6 -87.63 -19.59 78.91
CA VAL A 6 -88.13 -19.80 77.54
C VAL A 6 -87.72 -18.66 76.61
N THR A 7 -87.81 -17.41 77.07
CA THR A 7 -87.36 -16.24 76.31
C THR A 7 -85.84 -16.27 76.06
N ARG A 8 -85.06 -16.73 77.04
CA ARG A 8 -83.61 -16.90 76.92
C ARG A 8 -83.25 -17.99 75.91
N LEU A 9 -83.92 -19.14 75.94
CA LEU A 9 -83.72 -20.24 74.99
C LEU A 9 -84.06 -19.81 73.56
N HIS A 10 -85.18 -19.10 73.37
CA HIS A 10 -85.57 -18.60 72.05
C HIS A 10 -84.56 -17.56 71.50
N ASN A 11 -83.97 -16.74 72.36
CA ASN A 11 -82.89 -15.83 71.98
C ASN A 11 -81.61 -16.59 71.61
N VAL A 12 -81.25 -17.64 72.35
CA VAL A 12 -80.09 -18.50 72.04
C VAL A 12 -80.28 -19.23 70.72
N GLU A 13 -81.48 -19.77 70.46
CA GLU A 13 -81.82 -20.43 69.19
C GLU A 13 -81.75 -19.46 68.00
N ARG A 14 -82.22 -18.23 68.18
CA ARG A 14 -82.09 -17.17 67.18
C ARG A 14 -80.63 -16.80 66.93
N GLN A 15 -79.81 -16.68 67.98
CA GLN A 15 -78.37 -16.42 67.87
C GLN A 15 -77.64 -17.57 67.18
N TYR A 16 -77.97 -18.82 67.52
CA TYR A 16 -77.42 -20.00 66.87
C TYR A 16 -77.76 -20.02 65.37
N GLY A 17 -79.02 -19.75 65.01
CA GLY A 17 -79.45 -19.66 63.61
C GLY A 17 -78.82 -18.50 62.83
N GLN A 18 -78.40 -17.42 63.51
CA GLN A 18 -77.62 -16.34 62.91
C GLN A 18 -76.15 -16.74 62.71
N LEU A 19 -75.52 -17.33 63.73
CA LEU A 19 -74.15 -17.82 63.67
C LEU A 19 -73.98 -18.90 62.59
N GLN A 20 -74.95 -19.80 62.44
CA GLN A 20 -74.93 -20.83 61.39
C GLN A 20 -74.96 -20.20 60.00
N ARG A 21 -75.86 -19.23 59.77
CA ARG A 21 -75.92 -18.48 58.50
C ARG A 21 -74.63 -17.71 58.22
N ASP A 22 -74.01 -17.15 59.25
CA ASP A 22 -72.75 -16.43 59.10
C ASP A 22 -71.58 -17.37 58.83
N ALA A 23 -71.55 -18.55 59.47
CA ALA A 23 -70.58 -19.61 59.17
C ALA A 23 -70.70 -20.09 57.71
N GLU A 24 -71.93 -20.32 57.22
CA GLU A 24 -72.19 -20.67 55.82
C GLU A 24 -71.72 -19.56 54.85
N LYS A 25 -72.00 -18.28 55.16
CA LYS A 25 -71.49 -17.15 54.36
C LYS A 25 -69.96 -17.10 54.34
N GLN A 26 -69.31 -17.34 55.48
CA GLN A 26 -67.84 -17.37 55.53
C GLN A 26 -67.28 -18.55 54.73
N GLN A 27 -67.91 -19.71 54.79
CA GLN A 27 -67.51 -20.88 54.00
C GLN A 27 -67.60 -20.61 52.50
N VAL A 28 -68.66 -19.95 52.04
CA VAL A 28 -68.78 -19.52 50.63
C VAL A 28 -67.68 -18.51 50.27
N ARG A 29 -67.38 -17.55 51.13
CA ARG A 29 -66.29 -16.58 50.90
C ARG A 29 -64.91 -17.24 50.85
N LEU A 30 -64.65 -18.24 51.69
CA LEU A 30 -63.41 -19.00 51.69
C LEU A 30 -63.24 -19.78 50.39
N THR A 31 -64.27 -20.52 49.96
CA THR A 31 -64.21 -21.27 48.68
C THR A 31 -64.04 -20.35 47.46
N GLN A 32 -64.66 -19.16 47.46
CA GLN A 32 -64.44 -18.14 46.43
C GLN A 32 -63.00 -17.59 46.45
N ARG A 33 -62.40 -17.42 47.64
CA ARG A 33 -61.01 -17.01 47.77
C ARG A 33 -60.06 -18.11 47.31
N ASP A 34 -60.29 -19.35 47.69
CA ASP A 34 -59.45 -20.50 47.28
C ASP A 34 -59.46 -20.68 45.75
N THR A 35 -60.63 -20.56 45.13
CA THR A 35 -60.73 -20.60 43.66
C THR A 35 -60.01 -19.43 43.00
N LYS A 36 -60.05 -18.22 43.59
CA LYS A 36 -59.26 -17.07 43.12
C LYS A 36 -57.76 -17.30 43.29
N ILE A 37 -57.32 -17.84 44.42
CA ILE A 37 -55.91 -18.14 44.69
C ILE A 37 -55.38 -19.13 43.65
N ARG A 38 -56.08 -20.26 43.42
CA ARG A 38 -55.66 -21.24 42.41
C ARG A 38 -55.56 -20.65 41.00
N ARG A 39 -56.48 -19.75 40.62
CA ARG A 39 -56.43 -19.05 39.32
C ARG A 39 -55.22 -18.12 39.24
N LEU A 40 -54.90 -17.39 40.31
CA LEU A 40 -53.75 -16.51 40.36
C LEU A 40 -52.43 -17.29 40.36
N GLU A 41 -52.35 -18.40 41.08
CA GLU A 41 -51.19 -19.31 41.05
C GLU A 41 -50.94 -19.86 39.65
N HIS A 42 -52.01 -20.28 38.95
CA HIS A 42 -51.88 -20.72 37.57
C HIS A 42 -51.43 -19.58 36.65
N ALA A 43 -52.02 -18.39 36.79
CA ALA A 43 -51.63 -17.22 35.99
C ALA A 43 -50.17 -16.82 36.24
N LEU A 44 -49.72 -16.86 37.49
CA LEU A 44 -48.34 -16.60 37.89
C LEU A 44 -47.40 -17.62 37.25
N LYS A 45 -47.70 -18.93 37.38
CA LYS A 45 -46.89 -19.99 36.78
C LYS A 45 -46.79 -19.85 35.25
N THR A 46 -47.89 -19.49 34.59
CA THR A 46 -47.87 -19.22 33.13
C THR A 46 -47.05 -17.98 32.80
N SER A 47 -47.11 -16.93 33.63
CA SER A 47 -46.28 -15.73 33.45
C SER A 47 -44.79 -16.05 33.62
N ASP A 48 -44.42 -16.80 34.66
CA ASP A 48 -43.04 -17.20 34.93
C ASP A 48 -42.47 -18.01 33.76
N GLN A 49 -43.24 -18.96 33.23
CA GLN A 49 -42.85 -19.73 32.04
C GLN A 49 -42.62 -18.83 30.81
N LYS A 50 -43.45 -17.80 30.62
CA LYS A 50 -43.28 -16.84 29.51
C LYS A 50 -42.05 -15.96 29.69
N VAL A 51 -41.78 -15.52 30.91
CA VAL A 51 -40.58 -14.72 31.22
C VAL A 51 -39.32 -15.56 31.01
N GLU A 52 -39.32 -16.81 31.46
CA GLU A 52 -38.19 -17.73 31.26
C GLU A 52 -37.94 -18.03 29.77
N ALA A 53 -39.02 -18.24 29.00
CA ALA A 53 -38.93 -18.40 27.55
C ALA A 53 -38.36 -17.15 26.87
N ALA A 54 -38.82 -15.95 27.25
CA ALA A 54 -38.29 -14.70 26.71
C ALA A 54 -36.82 -14.46 27.10
N ALA A 55 -36.43 -14.80 28.33
CA ALA A 55 -35.06 -14.69 28.81
C ALA A 55 -34.12 -15.64 28.06
N SER A 56 -34.52 -16.90 27.86
CA SER A 56 -33.74 -17.86 27.09
C SER A 56 -33.59 -17.47 25.63
N GLU A 57 -34.66 -16.96 24.99
CA GLU A 57 -34.60 -16.43 23.63
C GLU A 57 -33.64 -15.23 23.52
N GLN A 58 -33.74 -14.29 24.46
CA GLN A 58 -32.86 -13.11 24.49
C GLN A 58 -31.39 -13.50 24.73
N ALA A 59 -31.14 -14.50 25.58
CA ALA A 59 -29.80 -15.06 25.79
C ALA A 59 -29.25 -15.68 24.50
N GLY A 60 -30.08 -16.44 23.77
CA GLY A 60 -29.72 -17.02 22.47
C GLY A 60 -29.37 -15.95 21.43
N ARG A 61 -30.22 -14.92 21.29
CA ARG A 61 -29.97 -13.78 20.39
C ARG A 61 -28.68 -13.04 20.76
N THR A 62 -28.46 -12.80 22.05
CA THR A 62 -27.25 -12.13 22.55
C THR A 62 -26.00 -12.96 22.24
N HIS A 63 -26.07 -14.28 22.41
CA HIS A 63 -24.97 -15.17 22.06
C HIS A 63 -24.65 -15.14 20.56
N ALA A 64 -25.68 -15.21 19.70
CA ALA A 64 -25.53 -15.12 18.26
C ALA A 64 -24.87 -13.80 17.83
N VAL A 65 -25.29 -12.67 18.40
CA VAL A 65 -24.67 -11.35 18.12
C VAL A 65 -23.20 -11.33 18.55
N ARG A 66 -22.86 -11.90 19.72
CA ARG A 66 -21.46 -12.00 20.17
C ARG A 66 -20.62 -12.86 19.24
N GLN A 67 -21.15 -13.97 18.73
CA GLN A 67 -20.47 -14.81 17.74
C GLN A 67 -20.22 -14.04 16.43
N GLN A 68 -21.23 -13.36 15.91
CA GLN A 68 -21.09 -12.52 14.71
C GLN A 68 -20.05 -11.41 14.90
N LEU A 69 -20.03 -10.76 16.06
CA LEU A 69 -19.03 -9.75 16.40
C LEU A 69 -17.62 -10.34 16.46
N ALA A 70 -17.46 -11.55 17.00
CA ALA A 70 -16.17 -12.24 17.03
C ALA A 70 -15.65 -12.54 15.61
N VAL A 71 -16.53 -13.01 14.71
CA VAL A 71 -16.20 -13.26 13.30
C VAL A 71 -15.80 -11.96 12.59
N ALA A 72 -16.61 -10.91 12.72
CA ALA A 72 -16.30 -9.61 12.14
C ALA A 72 -14.97 -9.04 12.66
N ASN A 73 -14.66 -9.22 13.94
CA ASN A 73 -13.37 -8.81 14.51
C ASN A 73 -12.20 -9.61 13.93
N SER A 74 -12.36 -10.92 13.68
CA SER A 74 -11.32 -11.70 13.01
C SER A 74 -11.11 -11.25 11.55
N GLU A 75 -12.18 -10.98 10.80
CA GLU A 75 -12.11 -10.48 9.43
C GLU A 75 -11.41 -9.11 9.37
N VAL A 76 -11.74 -8.20 10.29
CA VAL A 76 -11.07 -6.90 10.39
C VAL A 76 -9.58 -7.06 10.72
N ALA A 77 -9.22 -8.01 11.59
CA ALA A 77 -7.82 -8.28 11.91
C ALA A 77 -7.05 -8.84 10.69
N GLU A 78 -7.67 -9.72 9.91
CA GLU A 78 -7.10 -10.24 8.66
C GLU A 78 -6.95 -9.14 7.61
N LEU A 79 -7.97 -8.30 7.42
CA LEU A 79 -7.90 -7.16 6.51
C LEU A 79 -6.78 -6.19 6.90
N LYS A 80 -6.59 -5.91 8.19
CA LYS A 80 -5.48 -5.09 8.67
C LYS A 80 -4.13 -5.71 8.35
N ARG A 81 -3.95 -7.02 8.58
CA ARG A 81 -2.71 -7.74 8.23
C ARG A 81 -2.43 -7.68 6.73
N ASN A 82 -3.44 -7.93 5.91
CA ASN A 82 -3.32 -7.89 4.46
C ASN A 82 -2.98 -6.48 3.95
N TRP A 83 -3.61 -5.46 4.54
CA TRP A 83 -3.30 -4.07 4.23
C TRP A 83 -1.84 -3.74 4.54
N THR A 84 -1.36 -4.10 5.74
CA THR A 84 0.04 -3.85 6.11
C THR A 84 1.04 -4.61 5.24
N ALA A 85 0.72 -5.83 4.82
CA ALA A 85 1.56 -6.60 3.90
C ALA A 85 1.59 -5.96 2.50
N ARG A 86 0.44 -5.48 2.02
CA ARG A 86 0.36 -4.78 0.73
C ARG A 86 1.08 -3.44 0.74
N SER A 87 0.91 -2.63 1.79
CA SER A 87 1.62 -1.36 1.90
C SER A 87 3.13 -1.55 1.97
N ALA A 88 3.61 -2.56 2.70
CA ALA A 88 5.04 -2.89 2.72
C ALA A 88 5.56 -3.32 1.33
N ALA A 89 4.78 -4.08 0.57
CA ALA A 89 5.12 -4.46 -0.80
C ALA A 89 5.14 -3.26 -1.77
N GLU A 90 4.18 -2.35 -1.63
CA GLU A 90 4.13 -1.10 -2.40
C GLU A 90 5.32 -0.17 -2.06
N ASP A 91 5.73 -0.11 -0.79
CA ASP A 91 6.93 0.63 -0.38
C ASP A 91 8.21 0.03 -0.97
N THR A 92 8.36 -1.31 -0.96
CA THR A 92 9.52 -1.98 -1.58
C THR A 92 9.58 -1.76 -3.10
N THR A 93 8.45 -1.83 -3.79
CA THR A 93 8.41 -1.54 -5.24
C THR A 93 8.68 -0.06 -5.52
N GLY A 94 8.22 0.84 -4.65
CA GLY A 94 8.60 2.26 -4.69
C GLY A 94 10.12 2.47 -4.60
N GLN A 95 10.79 1.80 -3.65
CA GLN A 95 12.24 1.87 -3.48
C GLN A 95 13.00 1.30 -4.68
N GLU A 96 12.59 0.14 -5.21
CA GLU A 96 13.21 -0.48 -6.39
C GLU A 96 13.10 0.43 -7.63
N THR A 97 11.93 1.05 -7.87
CA THR A 97 11.79 2.00 -8.98
C THR A 97 12.64 3.25 -8.81
N GLY A 98 12.84 3.72 -7.57
CA GLY A 98 13.76 4.81 -7.26
C GLY A 98 15.20 4.47 -7.62
N GLN A 99 15.68 3.30 -7.19
CA GLN A 99 17.02 2.81 -7.49
C GLN A 99 17.25 2.62 -8.99
N LEU A 100 16.28 2.05 -9.72
CA LEU A 100 16.39 1.87 -11.17
C LEU A 100 16.46 3.21 -11.92
N ARG A 101 15.69 4.23 -11.49
CA ARG A 101 15.79 5.58 -12.08
C ARG A 101 17.14 6.21 -11.85
N GLU A 102 17.71 6.05 -10.66
CA GLU A 102 19.04 6.58 -10.32
C GLU A 102 20.15 5.86 -11.11
N GLN A 103 20.06 4.54 -11.24
CA GLN A 103 20.96 3.76 -12.09
C GLN A 103 20.87 4.18 -13.56
N LEU A 104 19.65 4.39 -14.07
CA LEU A 104 19.44 4.85 -15.44
C LEU A 104 20.01 6.25 -15.65
N ALA A 105 19.77 7.19 -14.74
CA ALA A 105 20.35 8.53 -14.79
C ALA A 105 21.88 8.49 -14.79
N THR A 106 22.48 7.63 -13.97
CA THR A 106 23.93 7.43 -13.91
C THR A 106 24.48 6.88 -15.23
N LEU A 107 23.82 5.88 -15.83
CA LEU A 107 24.21 5.32 -17.12
C LEU A 107 24.06 6.33 -18.25
N THR A 108 22.98 7.12 -18.26
CA THR A 108 22.79 8.21 -19.23
C THR A 108 23.89 9.26 -19.09
N GLY A 109 24.29 9.62 -17.87
CA GLY A 109 25.43 10.52 -17.62
C GLY A 109 26.73 9.98 -18.21
N ARG A 110 27.07 8.72 -17.90
CA ARG A 110 28.27 8.05 -18.44
C ARG A 110 28.27 7.95 -19.96
N TYR A 111 27.10 7.68 -20.56
CA TYR A 111 26.95 7.65 -22.01
C TYR A 111 27.22 9.03 -22.63
N ASN A 112 26.66 10.09 -22.04
CA ASN A 112 26.87 11.47 -22.52
C ASN A 112 28.33 11.89 -22.42
N ASP A 113 29.01 11.55 -21.33
CA ASP A 113 30.44 11.80 -21.16
C ASP A 113 31.27 11.06 -22.22
N LEU A 114 30.95 9.80 -22.49
CA LEU A 114 31.61 9.02 -23.53
C LEU A 114 31.36 9.62 -24.92
N ALA A 115 30.12 10.01 -25.21
CA ALA A 115 29.75 10.65 -26.47
C ALA A 115 30.46 12.01 -26.65
N ALA A 116 30.69 12.77 -25.58
CA ALA A 116 31.49 13.99 -25.61
C ALA A 116 32.96 13.68 -25.95
N LYS A 117 33.57 12.68 -25.30
CA LYS A 117 34.95 12.24 -25.59
C LYS A 117 35.12 11.79 -27.04
N TYR A 118 34.15 11.06 -27.60
CA TYR A 118 34.18 10.67 -29.02
C TYR A 118 34.08 11.87 -29.96
N ARG A 119 33.25 12.87 -29.64
CA ARG A 119 33.17 14.11 -30.42
C ARG A 119 34.50 14.87 -30.39
N ASP A 120 35.12 15.00 -29.22
CA ASP A 120 36.41 15.66 -29.10
C ASP A 120 37.50 14.94 -29.91
N LEU A 121 37.53 13.61 -29.83
CA LEU A 121 38.46 12.79 -30.61
C LEU A 121 38.22 12.92 -32.13
N ALA A 122 36.95 12.97 -32.56
CA ALA A 122 36.62 13.17 -33.97
C ALA A 122 37.09 14.55 -34.47
N THR A 123 36.87 15.61 -33.67
CA THR A 123 37.33 16.95 -34.04
C THR A 123 38.85 17.06 -34.08
N SER A 124 39.57 16.37 -33.18
CA SER A 124 41.04 16.36 -33.20
C SER A 124 41.59 15.59 -34.40
N ALA A 125 40.98 14.46 -34.75
CA ALA A 125 41.31 13.70 -35.95
C ALA A 125 41.07 14.51 -37.23
N GLU A 126 39.97 15.27 -37.30
CA GLU A 126 39.68 16.15 -38.43
C GLU A 126 40.70 17.28 -38.57
N ARG A 127 41.09 17.91 -37.45
CA ARG A 127 42.18 18.91 -37.45
C ARG A 127 43.49 18.32 -37.95
N ALA A 128 43.89 17.15 -37.43
CA ALA A 128 45.11 16.47 -37.88
C ALA A 128 45.06 16.10 -39.37
N ALA A 129 43.90 15.67 -39.89
CA ALA A 129 43.72 15.40 -41.31
C ALA A 129 43.84 16.67 -42.17
N ASN A 130 43.29 17.78 -41.71
CA ASN A 130 43.39 19.08 -42.38
C ASN A 130 44.83 19.62 -42.37
N GLU A 131 45.52 19.55 -41.23
CA GLU A 131 46.94 19.90 -41.13
C GLU A 131 47.80 19.04 -42.05
N ARG A 132 47.55 17.71 -42.10
CA ARG A 132 48.24 16.81 -43.03
C ARG A 132 48.01 17.21 -44.50
N LYS A 133 46.78 17.56 -44.88
CA LYS A 133 46.47 18.05 -46.24
C LYS A 133 47.22 19.35 -46.56
N GLN A 134 47.26 20.30 -45.62
CA GLN A 134 47.99 21.56 -45.78
C GLN A 134 49.49 21.32 -45.93
N LEU A 135 50.09 20.49 -45.07
CA LEU A 135 51.50 20.11 -45.15
C LEU A 135 51.83 19.40 -46.47
N GLN A 136 50.97 18.48 -46.93
CA GLN A 136 51.14 17.86 -48.25
C GLN A 136 51.10 18.89 -49.39
N GLY A 137 50.23 19.90 -49.29
CA GLY A 137 50.18 21.02 -50.23
C GLY A 137 51.49 21.82 -50.27
N LEU A 138 52.01 22.20 -49.10
CA LEU A 138 53.28 22.92 -48.97
C LEU A 138 54.46 22.10 -49.51
N VAL A 139 54.53 20.82 -49.18
CA VAL A 139 55.58 19.91 -49.69
C VAL A 139 55.54 19.81 -51.22
N ARG A 140 54.35 19.71 -51.83
CA ARG A 140 54.21 19.68 -53.30
C ARG A 140 54.66 21.00 -53.95
N GLN A 141 54.28 22.15 -53.37
CA GLN A 141 54.70 23.46 -53.87
C GLN A 141 56.22 23.62 -53.79
N TRP A 142 56.81 23.21 -52.67
CA TRP A 142 58.25 23.23 -52.47
C TRP A 142 59.00 22.26 -53.40
N ASP A 143 58.51 21.03 -53.62
CA ASP A 143 59.08 20.09 -54.59
C ASP A 143 59.03 20.67 -56.01
N ALA A 144 57.90 21.28 -56.41
CA ALA A 144 57.76 21.94 -57.70
C ALA A 144 58.75 23.12 -57.86
N MET A 145 58.94 23.92 -56.82
CA MET A 145 59.92 25.02 -56.81
C MET A 145 61.35 24.49 -56.98
N CYS A 146 61.72 23.43 -56.24
CA CYS A 146 63.04 22.81 -56.35
C CYS A 146 63.27 22.18 -57.73
N VAL A 147 62.25 21.54 -58.32
CA VAL A 147 62.32 21.03 -59.70
C VAL A 147 62.54 22.15 -60.71
N ARG A 148 61.84 23.30 -60.58
CA ARG A 148 62.05 24.47 -61.45
C ARG A 148 63.47 25.02 -61.30
N LEU A 149 63.97 25.15 -60.07
CA LEU A 149 65.33 25.61 -59.80
C LEU A 149 66.39 24.66 -60.40
N TYR A 150 66.19 23.34 -60.26
CA TYR A 150 67.06 22.32 -60.84
C TYR A 150 67.11 22.41 -62.38
N LYS A 151 65.95 22.60 -63.03
CA LYS A 151 65.86 22.81 -64.48
C LYS A 151 66.53 24.12 -64.92
N ALA A 152 66.25 25.22 -64.22
CA ALA A 152 66.81 26.55 -64.54
C ALA A 152 68.34 26.61 -64.41
N THR A 153 68.91 25.82 -63.51
CA THR A 153 70.37 25.73 -63.29
C THR A 153 71.05 24.66 -64.16
N GLY A 154 70.31 23.96 -65.03
CA GLY A 154 70.86 22.87 -65.85
C GLY A 154 71.46 21.73 -65.01
N GLY A 155 70.97 21.53 -63.78
CA GLY A 155 71.53 20.58 -62.82
C GLY A 155 72.87 21.00 -62.18
N ARG A 156 73.42 22.17 -62.52
CA ARG A 156 74.68 22.71 -61.96
C ARG A 156 74.46 24.12 -61.38
N PRO A 157 73.92 24.23 -60.15
CA PRO A 157 73.74 25.52 -59.47
C PRO A 157 75.08 26.23 -59.23
N ARG A 158 75.19 27.49 -59.69
CA ARG A 158 76.40 28.32 -59.50
C ARG A 158 76.39 29.09 -58.18
N LYS A 159 75.22 29.48 -57.68
CA LYS A 159 75.06 30.20 -56.39
C LYS A 159 75.08 29.21 -55.23
N GLU A 160 75.73 29.60 -54.13
CA GLU A 160 75.86 28.78 -52.92
C GLU A 160 74.52 28.48 -52.25
N SER A 161 73.58 29.44 -52.33
CA SER A 161 72.20 29.28 -51.86
C SER A 161 71.47 28.12 -52.57
N ASP A 162 71.59 28.06 -53.89
CA ASP A 162 70.87 27.09 -54.73
C ASP A 162 71.44 25.69 -54.54
N LYS A 163 72.76 25.57 -54.32
CA LYS A 163 73.42 24.33 -53.93
C LYS A 163 72.84 23.77 -52.62
N LYS A 164 72.70 24.62 -51.59
CA LYS A 164 72.14 24.23 -50.28
C LYS A 164 70.68 23.79 -50.40
N ILE A 165 69.85 24.54 -51.13
CA ILE A 165 68.43 24.23 -51.34
C ILE A 165 68.26 22.89 -52.10
N LEU A 166 69.06 22.66 -53.15
CA LEU A 166 68.97 21.40 -53.91
C LEU A 166 69.55 20.20 -53.14
N ALA A 167 70.52 20.42 -52.24
CA ALA A 167 71.06 19.39 -51.37
C ALA A 167 70.02 18.92 -50.34
N THR A 168 69.34 19.86 -49.66
CA THR A 168 68.26 19.53 -48.71
C THR A 168 67.07 18.90 -49.41
N TRP A 169 66.74 19.34 -50.62
CA TRP A 169 65.71 18.72 -51.45
C TRP A 169 66.01 17.26 -51.81
N ARG A 170 67.25 16.94 -52.20
CA ARG A 170 67.65 15.55 -52.48
C ARG A 170 67.61 14.66 -51.23
N GLN A 171 68.05 15.18 -50.08
CA GLN A 171 67.98 14.46 -48.80
C GLN A 171 66.52 14.17 -48.41
N PHE A 172 65.65 15.17 -48.53
CA PHE A 172 64.21 15.00 -48.27
C PHE A 172 63.58 13.94 -49.19
N ARG A 173 63.82 13.99 -50.50
CA ARG A 173 63.31 12.97 -51.44
C ARG A 173 63.82 11.57 -51.15
N LYS A 174 65.03 11.44 -50.61
CA LYS A 174 65.58 10.15 -50.17
C LYS A 174 64.84 9.64 -48.92
N ALA A 175 64.52 10.53 -47.99
CA ALA A 175 63.80 10.18 -46.76
C ALA A 175 62.31 9.84 -47.00
N VAL A 176 61.65 10.47 -47.99
CA VAL A 176 60.21 10.24 -48.29
C VAL A 176 59.96 9.03 -49.20
N ARG A 177 61.00 8.48 -49.85
CA ARG A 177 60.90 7.28 -50.71
C ARG A 177 61.14 5.96 -49.96
N LEU A 178 61.51 6.02 -48.69
CA LEU A 178 61.52 4.89 -47.75
C LEU A 178 60.17 4.81 -47.05
#